data_AF-A0A3L9I9H5-F1
#
_entry.id   AF-A0A3L9I9H5-F1
#
_cell.length_a   1.000
_cell.length_b   1.000
_cell.length_c   1.000
_cell.angle_alpha   90.00
_cell.angle_beta   90.00
_cell.angle_gamma   90.00
#
_symmetry.space_group_name_H-M   'P 1'
#
loop_
_entity.id
_entity.type
_entity.pdbx_description
1 polymer ?
#
loop_
_entity_poly.entity_id
_entity_poly.type
_entity_poly.pdbx_seq_one_letter_code
_entity_poly.pdbx_strand_id
1 'polypeptide(L)'
;MSKSNPSEVKLAVPTSGGFSGLKSLNFQVFVMIAAIIAIMLFFTWTTDGAYLSARNVSNLLRQTAITGILAVGMVFVIISAEIDLSVGSMMGLLGGVAAICDVWLGWPLPLTII
;
A
#
# COMPACT_ATOMS: atom_id res chain seq x y z
N MET A 1 11.23 -44.10 -51.70
CA MET A 1 10.48 -43.02 -52.38
C MET A 1 9.04 -43.05 -51.91
N SER A 2 8.43 -41.88 -51.74
CA SER A 2 7.05 -41.63 -51.25
C SER A 2 6.89 -41.57 -49.74
N LYS A 3 6.46 -40.50 -49.08
CA LYS A 3 6.29 -39.07 -49.40
C LYS A 3 5.98 -38.45 -48.03
N SER A 4 6.74 -37.45 -47.60
CA SER A 4 6.33 -36.55 -46.53
C SER A 4 5.13 -35.74 -47.02
N ASN A 5 3.99 -35.79 -46.31
CA ASN A 5 2.97 -34.75 -46.48
C ASN A 5 2.41 -34.29 -45.12
N PRO A 6 2.99 -33.24 -44.53
CA PRO A 6 2.41 -32.53 -43.40
C PRO A 6 1.45 -31.46 -43.93
N SER A 7 0.18 -31.78 -44.15
CA SER A 7 -0.80 -30.79 -44.63
C SER A 7 -2.23 -31.24 -44.34
N GLU A 8 -2.65 -31.16 -43.09
CA GLU A 8 -4.06 -30.86 -42.73
C GLU A 8 -4.16 -30.56 -41.23
N VAL A 9 -3.44 -29.51 -40.79
CA VAL A 9 -3.86 -28.81 -39.59
C VAL A 9 -5.14 -28.08 -39.97
N LYS A 10 -6.28 -28.70 -39.65
CA LYS A 10 -7.60 -28.09 -39.74
C LYS A 10 -7.60 -26.84 -38.86
N LEU A 11 -7.24 -25.71 -39.45
CA LEU A 11 -7.39 -24.38 -38.87
C LEU A 11 -8.88 -24.15 -38.67
N ALA A 12 -9.36 -24.46 -37.47
CA ALA A 12 -10.64 -23.98 -37.00
C ALA A 12 -10.56 -22.45 -36.97
N VAL A 13 -11.22 -21.81 -37.93
CA VAL A 13 -11.46 -20.36 -37.90
C VAL A 13 -12.29 -20.09 -36.65
N PRO A 14 -11.81 -19.32 -35.66
CA PRO A 14 -12.68 -18.84 -34.61
C PRO A 14 -13.63 -17.83 -35.25
N THR A 15 -14.85 -18.26 -35.52
CA THR A 15 -15.96 -17.38 -35.87
C THR A 15 -16.15 -16.36 -34.74
N SER A 16 -16.05 -15.08 -35.12
CA SER A 16 -16.37 -13.93 -34.31
C SER A 16 -17.76 -14.07 -33.67
N GLY A 17 -17.84 -13.89 -32.35
CA GLY A 17 -19.10 -14.03 -31.64
C GLY A 17 -19.09 -13.34 -30.29
N GLY A 18 -19.49 -12.07 -30.29
CA GLY A 18 -20.02 -11.40 -29.10
C GLY A 18 -19.06 -10.42 -28.43
N PHE A 19 -19.28 -9.14 -28.69
CA PHE A 19 -18.96 -8.06 -27.74
C PHE A 19 -19.76 -8.29 -26.45
N SER A 20 -19.34 -9.23 -25.60
CA SER A 20 -19.82 -9.31 -24.21
C SER A 20 -18.92 -8.48 -23.32
N GLY A 21 -18.79 -7.20 -23.66
CA GLY A 21 -18.13 -6.18 -22.85
C GLY A 21 -19.04 -5.64 -21.74
N LEU A 22 -19.90 -6.49 -21.16
CA LEU A 22 -20.72 -6.11 -20.02
C LEU A 22 -19.91 -6.32 -18.73
N LYS A 23 -19.25 -5.22 -18.36
CA LYS A 23 -18.43 -4.99 -17.16
C LYS A 23 -18.78 -5.92 -16.00
N SER A 24 -17.84 -6.80 -15.63
CA SER A 24 -17.80 -7.36 -14.29
C SER A 24 -17.51 -6.23 -13.30
N LEU A 25 -18.56 -5.69 -12.69
CA LEU A 25 -18.39 -4.81 -11.54
C LEU A 25 -17.86 -5.68 -10.40
N ASN A 26 -16.61 -5.44 -9.99
CA ASN A 26 -16.02 -6.08 -8.83
C ASN A 26 -16.74 -5.57 -7.57
N PHE A 27 -17.82 -6.26 -7.18
CA PHE A 27 -18.64 -5.90 -6.01
C PHE A 27 -17.79 -5.73 -4.76
N GLN A 28 -16.72 -6.54 -4.62
CA GLN A 28 -15.73 -6.41 -3.55
C GLN A 28 -15.05 -5.03 -3.50
N VAL A 29 -14.66 -4.47 -4.66
CA VAL A 29 -14.05 -3.13 -4.72
C VAL A 29 -15.05 -2.07 -4.31
N PHE A 30 -16.31 -2.21 -4.74
CA PHE A 30 -17.37 -1.29 -4.35
C PHE A 30 -17.63 -1.31 -2.83
N VAL A 31 -17.72 -2.51 -2.24
CA VAL A 31 -17.87 -2.69 -0.79
C VAL A 31 -16.67 -2.10 -0.03
N MET A 32 -15.44 -2.33 -0.52
CA MET A 32 -14.23 -1.79 0.10
C MET A 32 -14.21 -0.24 0.07
N ILE A 33 -14.54 0.37 -1.06
CA ILE A 33 -14.62 1.83 -1.19
C ILE A 33 -15.73 2.38 -0.28
N ALA A 34 -16.90 1.73 -0.27
CA ALA A 34 -18.01 2.13 0.61
C ALA A 34 -17.62 2.05 2.09
N ALA A 35 -16.89 1.00 2.50
CA ALA A 35 -16.38 0.86 3.86
C ALA A 35 -15.39 1.98 4.22
N ILE A 36 -14.45 2.32 3.33
CA ILE A 36 -13.50 3.42 3.55
C ILE A 36 -14.26 4.74 3.74
N ILE A 37 -15.20 5.06 2.85
CA ILE A 37 -15.99 6.29 2.95
C ILE A 37 -16.78 6.32 4.25
N ALA A 38 -17.43 5.22 4.63
CA ALA A 38 -18.19 5.13 5.87
C ALA A 38 -17.30 5.39 7.10
N ILE A 39 -16.10 4.79 7.14
CA ILE A 39 -15.12 5.01 8.22
C ILE A 39 -14.66 6.47 8.24
N MET A 40 -14.35 7.06 7.08
CA MET A 40 -13.92 8.46 6.98
C MET A 40 -15.01 9.40 7.49
N LEU A 41 -16.27 9.20 7.11
CA LEU A 41 -17.41 10.00 7.58
C LEU A 41 -17.62 9.84 9.08
N PHE A 42 -17.56 8.61 9.59
CA PHE A 42 -17.70 8.32 11.02
C PHE A 42 -16.64 9.05 11.84
N PHE A 43 -15.36 8.96 11.46
CA PHE A 43 -14.29 9.68 12.18
C PHE A 43 -14.35 11.19 11.97
N THR A 44 -14.78 11.67 10.81
CA THR A 44 -14.96 13.11 10.60
C THR A 44 -16.04 13.66 11.52
N TRP A 45 -17.16 12.96 11.66
CA TRP A 45 -18.27 13.40 12.50
C TRP A 45 -17.94 13.29 13.99
N THR A 46 -17.36 12.18 14.44
CA THR A 46 -17.00 11.97 15.86
C THR A 46 -15.84 12.85 16.35
N THR A 47 -15.06 13.43 15.44
CA THR A 47 -13.93 14.31 15.78
C THR A 47 -14.18 15.78 15.47
N ASP A 48 -15.44 16.18 15.23
CA ASP A 48 -15.82 17.55 14.88
C ASP A 48 -15.02 18.11 13.69
N GLY A 49 -14.69 17.26 12.71
CA GLY A 49 -13.91 17.60 11.52
C GLY A 49 -12.39 17.54 11.68
N ALA A 50 -11.86 17.25 12.88
CA ALA A 50 -10.41 17.20 13.10
C ALA A 50 -9.71 16.10 12.28
N TYR A 51 -10.40 14.98 12.02
CA TYR A 51 -9.88 13.86 11.21
C TYR A 51 -9.46 14.28 9.79
N LEU A 52 -10.27 15.07 9.08
CA LEU A 52 -9.96 15.58 7.73
C LEU A 52 -9.32 16.97 7.74
N SER A 53 -8.91 17.47 8.90
CA SER A 53 -8.20 18.76 8.98
C SER A 53 -6.90 18.73 8.17
N ALA A 54 -6.53 19.86 7.57
CA ALA A 54 -5.28 19.99 6.81
C ALA A 54 -4.05 19.59 7.63
N ARG A 55 -4.08 19.83 8.95
CA ARG A 55 -3.03 19.41 9.89
C ARG A 55 -2.95 17.90 10.00
N ASN A 56 -4.07 17.21 10.23
CA ASN A 56 -4.09 15.76 10.37
C ASN A 56 -3.73 15.06 9.05
N VAL A 57 -4.28 15.53 7.92
CA VAL A 57 -3.92 15.00 6.59
C VAL A 57 -2.43 15.22 6.31
N SER A 58 -1.88 16.39 6.60
CA SER A 58 -0.45 16.65 6.41
C SER A 58 0.41 15.76 7.32
N ASN A 59 -0.04 15.50 8.55
CA ASN A 59 0.67 14.60 9.47
C ASN A 59 0.62 13.15 8.99
N LEU A 60 -0.53 12.68 8.50
CA LEU A 60 -0.70 11.36 7.91
C LEU A 60 0.20 11.17 6.68
N LEU A 61 0.26 12.17 5.79
CA LEU A 61 1.13 12.14 4.62
C LEU A 61 2.61 12.12 5.02
N ARG A 62 3.01 12.90 6.04
CA ARG A 62 4.38 12.88 6.58
C ARG A 62 4.72 11.51 7.17
N GLN A 63 3.84 10.90 7.95
CA GLN A 63 4.05 9.57 8.52
C GLN A 63 4.17 8.49 7.42
N THR A 64 3.32 8.57 6.39
CA THR A 64 3.36 7.67 5.23
C THR A 64 4.64 7.84 4.42
N ALA A 65 5.12 9.08 4.26
CA ALA A 65 6.37 9.36 3.55
C ALA A 65 7.58 8.70 4.22
N ILE A 66 7.66 8.69 5.55
CA ILE A 66 8.73 8.01 6.30
C ILE A 66 8.75 6.51 5.96
N THR A 67 7.60 5.84 6.02
CA THR A 67 7.50 4.42 5.66
C THR A 67 7.83 4.19 4.18
N GLY A 68 7.41 5.08 3.28
CA GLY A 68 7.74 5.01 1.86
C GLY A 68 9.24 5.10 1.58
N ILE A 69 9.95 6.02 2.25
CA ILE A 69 11.42 6.15 2.14
C ILE A 69 12.11 4.88 2.66
N LEU A 70 11.66 4.35 3.79
CA LEU A 70 12.18 3.08 4.33
C LEU A 70 11.96 1.91 3.37
N ALA A 71 10.78 1.82 2.75
CA ALA A 71 10.48 0.77 1.79
C ALA A 71 11.44 0.79 0.60
N VAL A 72 11.82 1.97 0.09
CA VAL A 72 12.85 2.11 -0.96
C VAL A 72 14.20 1.57 -0.49
N GLY A 73 14.60 1.83 0.75
CA GLY A 73 15.82 1.24 1.34
C GLY A 73 15.78 -0.29 1.40
N MET A 74 14.64 -0.85 1.81
CA MET A 74 14.44 -2.31 1.90
C MET A 74 14.47 -3.00 0.53
N VAL A 75 14.15 -2.30 -0.56
CA VAL A 75 14.31 -2.85 -1.92
C VAL A 75 15.77 -3.18 -2.22
N PHE A 76 16.73 -2.33 -1.83
CA PHE A 76 18.17 -2.60 -2.05
C PHE A 76 18.67 -3.81 -1.24
N VAL A 77 18.19 -3.95 -0.01
CA VAL A 77 18.47 -5.11 0.85
C VAL A 77 18.00 -6.40 0.19
N ILE A 78 16.73 -6.44 -0.24
CA ILE A 78 16.13 -7.65 -0.82
C ILE A 78 16.82 -8.04 -2.13
N ILE A 79 17.22 -7.06 -2.96
CA ILE A 79 17.99 -7.32 -4.19
C ILE A 79 19.34 -7.97 -3.89
N SER A 80 19.93 -7.68 -2.74
CA SER A 80 21.18 -8.31 -2.27
C SER A 80 20.99 -9.74 -1.75
N ALA A 81 19.77 -10.29 -1.87
CA ALA A 81 19.35 -11.60 -1.35
C ALA A 81 19.48 -11.74 0.18
N GLU A 82 19.49 -10.62 0.88
CA GLU A 82 19.44 -10.56 2.34
C GLU A 82 18.02 -10.27 2.81
N ILE A 83 17.59 -10.90 3.90
CA ILE A 83 16.32 -10.61 4.56
C ILE A 83 16.66 -9.78 5.81
N ASP A 84 17.06 -8.52 5.59
CA ASP A 84 17.45 -7.63 6.68
C ASP A 84 16.20 -7.07 7.39
N LEU A 85 15.85 -7.69 8.51
CA LEU A 85 14.79 -7.21 9.40
C LEU A 85 15.27 -6.07 10.33
N SER A 86 16.57 -5.77 10.36
CA SER A 86 17.16 -4.83 11.30
C SER A 86 16.60 -3.42 11.14
N VAL A 87 16.37 -2.97 9.90
CA VAL A 87 15.82 -1.63 9.58
C VAL A 87 14.45 -1.41 10.23
N GLY A 88 13.58 -2.43 10.18
CA GLY A 88 12.27 -2.38 10.82
C GLY A 88 12.36 -2.35 12.35
N SER A 89 13.23 -3.19 12.91
CA SER A 89 13.43 -3.26 14.38
C SER A 89 14.06 -1.99 14.96
N MET A 90 15.01 -1.37 14.25
CA MET A 90 15.63 -0.11 14.66
C MET A 90 14.63 1.04 14.57
N MET A 91 13.84 1.13 13.50
CA MET A 91 12.80 2.15 13.38
C MET A 91 11.79 2.04 14.53
N GLY A 92 11.33 0.82 14.84
CA GLY A 92 10.41 0.59 15.95
C GLY A 92 11.01 0.94 17.32
N LEU A 93 12.25 0.52 17.58
CA LEU A 93 12.93 0.82 18.84
C LEU A 93 13.16 2.32 19.03
N LEU A 94 13.75 2.99 18.04
CA LEU A 94 14.05 4.42 18.11
C LEU A 94 12.76 5.26 18.18
N GLY A 95 11.72 4.88 17.43
CA GLY A 95 10.41 5.53 17.53
C GLY A 95 9.76 5.34 18.90
N GLY A 96 9.86 4.15 19.49
CA GLY A 96 9.37 3.86 20.84
C GLY A 96 10.11 4.65 21.92
N VAL A 97 11.44 4.70 21.84
CA VAL A 97 12.28 5.50 22.77
C VAL A 97 11.94 6.98 22.63
N ALA A 98 11.85 7.51 21.41
CA ALA A 98 11.47 8.91 21.17
C ALA A 98 10.09 9.23 21.78
N ALA A 99 9.11 8.34 21.63
CA ALA A 99 7.78 8.52 22.22
C ALA A 99 7.82 8.51 23.76
N ILE A 100 8.62 7.65 24.39
CA ILE A 100 8.80 7.63 25.84
C ILE A 100 9.47 8.93 26.32
N CYS A 101 10.52 9.38 25.64
CA CYS A 101 11.23 10.61 25.99
C CYS A 101 10.33 11.85 25.87
N ASP A 102 9.56 11.97 24.79
CA ASP A 102 8.64 13.09 24.56
C ASP A 102 7.47 13.07 25.55
N VAL A 103 6.78 11.93 25.68
CA VAL A 103 5.50 11.86 26.41
C VAL A 103 5.68 11.62 27.91
N TRP A 104 6.61 10.76 28.33
CA TRP A 104 6.76 10.38 29.75
C TRP A 104 7.87 11.15 30.46
N LEU A 105 8.99 11.37 29.78
CA LEU A 105 10.12 12.14 30.36
C LEU A 105 9.98 13.64 30.12
N GLY A 106 9.03 14.07 29.27
CA GLY A 106 8.76 15.47 28.98
C GLY A 106 9.93 16.20 28.33
N TRP A 107 10.78 15.47 27.59
CA TRP A 107 11.94 16.05 26.94
C TRP A 107 11.50 17.00 25.83
N PRO A 108 12.17 18.16 25.67
CA PRO A 108 11.89 19.05 24.56
C PRO A 108 12.24 18.36 23.23
N LEU A 109 11.41 18.58 22.20
CA LEU A 109 11.50 17.95 20.88
C LEU A 109 12.92 17.88 20.26
N PRO A 110 13.79 18.92 20.38
CA PRO A 110 15.14 18.81 19.85
C PRO A 110 15.97 17.70 20.51
N LEU A 111 15.78 17.44 21.80
CA LEU A 111 16.49 16.40 22.54
C LEU A 111 15.94 15.00 22.28
N THR A 112 14.68 14.88 21.86
CA THR A 112 14.08 13.58 21.53
C THR A 112 14.44 13.11 20.12
N ILE A 113 14.82 14.04 19.25
CA ILE A 113 15.14 13.78 17.83
C ILE A 113 16.64 13.47 17.63
N ILE A 114 17.51 13.97 18.51
CA ILE A 114 18.97 13.75 18.49
C ILE A 114 19.31 12.48 19.26
#